data_AF-A0A2K6GRI9-F1
#
_entry.id   AF-A0A2K6GRI9-F1
#
_cell.length_a   1.000
_cell.length_b   1.000
_cell.length_c   1.000
_cell.angle_alpha   90.00
_cell.angle_beta   90.00
_cell.angle_gamma   90.00
#
_symmetry.space_group_name_H-M   'P 1'
#
loop_
_entity.id
_entity.type
_entity.pdbx_description
1 polymer ?
#
loop_
_entity_poly.entity_id
_entity_poly.type
_entity_poly.pdbx_seq_one_letter_code
_entity_poly.pdbx_strand_id
1 'polypeptide(L)'
;MAAASYDQLLKQVEALKMENSNLRQELEDNSNHLTKLETEASNMKEVLKQLQGSIEDEAMASSGQIDLLERLKELNLDSSNFPGVKLRSKMSLRSYGSREGSVSSRSGECSPVPMGSFPRRGFVNGSRESTGYLEELEKERSLLLADLDKEEKEKDWYYAQLQNLTKRIDSLPLTENFSLQTDMTRRQLEYEARQIRVAMEEQLGTCQDMEKRAQEYNEFIALLTLIKLCY
;
A
#
# COMPACT_ATOMS: atom_id res chain seq x y z
N MET A 1 46.07 -24.63 -10.82
CA MET A 1 45.89 -23.20 -10.48
C MET A 1 47.11 -22.77 -9.68
N ALA A 2 47.91 -21.83 -10.17
CA ALA A 2 49.00 -21.27 -9.38
C ALA A 2 48.40 -20.37 -8.30
N ALA A 3 48.81 -20.57 -7.04
CA ALA A 3 48.37 -19.72 -5.94
C ALA A 3 48.91 -18.30 -6.11
N ALA A 4 48.11 -17.29 -5.75
CA ALA A 4 48.53 -15.90 -5.76
C ALA A 4 49.74 -15.71 -4.84
N SER A 5 50.72 -14.91 -5.27
CA SER A 5 51.88 -14.61 -4.43
C SER A 5 51.47 -13.74 -3.25
N TYR A 6 52.27 -13.78 -2.18
CA TYR A 6 52.05 -12.96 -0.98
C TYR A 6 51.89 -11.46 -1.31
N ASP A 7 52.73 -10.93 -2.20
CA ASP A 7 52.67 -9.51 -2.62
C ASP A 7 51.39 -9.18 -3.40
N GLN A 8 50.87 -10.12 -4.19
CA GLN A 8 49.60 -9.95 -4.91
C GLN A 8 48.42 -9.91 -3.93
N LEU A 9 48.43 -10.77 -2.92
CA LEU A 9 47.41 -10.77 -1.85
C LEU A 9 47.48 -9.49 -1.02
N LEU A 10 48.68 -8.99 -0.71
CA LEU A 10 48.83 -7.75 0.06
C LEU A 10 48.23 -6.55 -0.69
N LYS A 11 48.52 -6.41 -1.98
CA LYS A 11 47.93 -5.37 -2.84
C LYS A 11 46.41 -5.49 -2.95
N GLN A 12 45.88 -6.72 -3.03
CA GLN A 12 44.43 -6.93 -3.03
C GLN A 12 43.80 -6.51 -1.70
N VAL A 13 44.42 -6.81 -0.57
CA VAL A 13 43.92 -6.39 0.75
C VAL A 13 43.92 -4.87 0.88
N GLU A 14 44.95 -4.19 0.37
CA GLU A 14 44.99 -2.71 0.36
C GLU A 14 43.89 -2.11 -0.51
N ALA A 15 43.68 -2.64 -1.71
CA ALA A 15 42.61 -2.21 -2.62
C ALA A 15 41.23 -2.43 -1.98
N LEU A 16 40.99 -3.62 -1.41
CA LEU A 16 39.74 -3.94 -0.73
C LEU A 16 39.50 -3.06 0.49
N LYS A 17 40.55 -2.70 1.25
CA LYS A 17 40.42 -1.77 2.38
C LYS A 17 40.00 -0.37 1.92
N MET A 18 40.58 0.11 0.82
CA MET A 18 40.22 1.40 0.23
C MET A 18 38.77 1.39 -0.29
N GLU A 19 38.40 0.34 -1.01
CA GLU A 19 37.02 0.15 -1.50
C GLU A 19 36.02 0.07 -0.35
N ASN A 20 36.34 -0.69 0.71
CA ASN A 20 35.47 -0.76 1.89
C ASN A 20 35.32 0.59 2.59
N SER A 21 36.38 1.41 2.62
CA SER A 21 36.32 2.76 3.15
C SER A 21 35.40 3.66 2.30
N ASN A 22 35.51 3.59 0.98
CA ASN A 22 34.64 4.35 0.08
C ASN A 22 33.18 3.92 0.22
N LEU A 23 32.90 2.62 0.24
CA LEU A 23 31.54 2.11 0.39
C LEU A 23 30.91 2.53 1.72
N ARG A 24 31.69 2.58 2.80
CA ARG A 24 31.20 3.10 4.10
C ARG A 24 30.84 4.58 4.03
N GLN A 25 31.66 5.38 3.35
CA GLN A 25 31.38 6.80 3.15
C GLN A 25 30.10 7.00 2.31
N GLU A 26 29.96 6.25 1.21
CA GLU A 26 28.76 6.31 0.37
C GLU A 26 27.50 5.87 1.12
N LEU A 27 27.59 4.85 1.98
CA LEU A 27 26.48 4.44 2.84
C LEU A 27 26.10 5.51 3.85
N GLU A 28 27.07 6.18 4.45
CA GLU A 28 26.84 7.31 5.36
C GLU A 28 26.18 8.48 4.64
N ASP A 29 26.66 8.85 3.45
CA ASP A 29 26.09 9.91 2.62
C ASP A 29 24.65 9.58 2.21
N ASN A 30 24.37 8.33 1.82
CA ASN A 30 23.02 7.86 1.52
C ASN A 30 22.10 7.90 2.75
N SER A 31 22.59 7.49 3.91
CA SER A 31 21.83 7.56 5.17
C SER A 31 21.46 9.00 5.53
N ASN A 32 22.40 9.93 5.36
CA ASN A 32 22.18 11.36 5.55
C ASN A 32 21.13 11.92 4.57
N HIS A 33 21.18 11.48 3.30
CA HIS A 33 20.19 11.87 2.30
C HIS A 33 18.79 11.35 2.62
N LEU A 34 18.68 10.08 3.02
CA LEU A 34 17.41 9.47 3.42
C LEU A 34 16.77 10.22 4.60
N THR A 35 17.57 10.56 5.61
CA THR A 35 17.11 11.33 6.79
C THR A 35 16.52 12.69 6.37
N LYS A 36 17.08 13.35 5.36
CA LYS A 36 16.53 14.60 4.82
C LYS A 36 15.18 14.38 4.14
N LEU A 37 15.05 13.33 3.33
CA LEU A 37 13.80 12.99 2.67
C LEU A 37 12.68 12.66 3.68
N GLU A 38 13.01 11.92 4.74
CA GLU A 38 12.07 11.63 5.83
C GLU A 38 11.61 12.90 6.57
N THR A 39 12.53 13.84 6.77
CA THR A 39 12.23 15.14 7.38
C THR A 39 11.31 15.96 6.47
N GLU A 40 11.61 16.04 5.16
CA GLU A 40 10.78 16.77 4.19
C GLU A 40 9.38 16.16 4.07
N ALA A 41 9.27 14.83 4.03
CA ALA A 41 8.00 14.13 4.03
C ALA A 41 7.19 14.39 5.30
N SER A 42 7.86 14.44 6.46
CA SER A 42 7.22 14.76 7.75
C SER A 42 6.70 16.19 7.78
N ASN A 43 7.48 17.15 7.27
CA ASN A 43 7.04 18.55 7.14
C ASN A 43 5.83 18.66 6.20
N MET A 44 5.85 17.97 5.06
CA MET A 44 4.72 17.98 4.13
C MET A 44 3.45 17.40 4.78
N LYS A 45 3.58 16.30 5.53
CA LYS A 45 2.49 15.71 6.30
C LYS A 45 1.90 16.69 7.31
N GLU A 46 2.74 17.47 7.99
CA GLU A 46 2.29 18.49 8.93
C GLU A 46 1.51 19.61 8.22
N VAL A 47 2.03 20.12 7.10
CA VAL A 47 1.36 21.15 6.29
C VAL A 47 0.01 20.66 5.80
N LEU A 48 -0.09 19.43 5.28
CA LEU A 48 -1.35 18.84 4.84
C LEU A 48 -2.36 18.72 6.00
N LYS A 49 -1.90 18.33 7.19
CA LYS A 49 -2.75 18.27 8.38
C LYS A 49 -3.28 19.65 8.79
N GLN A 50 -2.44 20.69 8.72
CA GLN A 50 -2.85 22.06 9.00
C GLN A 50 -3.89 22.58 7.98
N LEU A 51 -3.68 22.28 6.68
CA LEU A 51 -4.63 22.63 5.63
C LEU A 51 -5.97 21.91 5.80
N GLN A 52 -5.95 20.61 6.15
CA GLN A 52 -7.17 19.87 6.44
C GLN A 52 -7.94 20.47 7.62
N GLY A 53 -7.26 20.77 8.74
CA GLY A 53 -7.89 21.41 9.88
C GLY A 53 -8.49 22.78 9.54
N SER A 54 -7.79 23.58 8.72
CA SER A 54 -8.29 24.88 8.26
C SER A 54 -9.58 24.75 7.45
N ILE A 55 -9.70 23.73 6.60
CA ILE A 55 -10.92 23.46 5.81
C ILE A 55 -12.07 23.01 6.71
N GLU A 56 -11.80 22.17 7.71
CA GLU A 56 -12.80 21.70 8.67
C GLU A 56 -13.34 22.87 9.52
N ASP A 57 -12.47 23.79 9.95
CA ASP A 57 -12.85 25.00 10.68
C ASP A 57 -13.72 25.95 9.82
N GLU A 58 -13.38 26.14 8.54
CA GLU A 58 -14.18 26.94 7.60
C GLU A 58 -15.53 26.27 7.27
N ALA A 59 -15.56 24.94 7.16
CA ALA A 59 -16.79 24.19 6.94
C ALA A 59 -17.76 24.32 8.13
N MET A 60 -17.25 24.31 9.36
CA MET A 60 -18.06 24.55 10.57
C MET A 60 -18.61 25.98 10.62
N ALA A 61 -17.82 26.98 10.22
CA ALA A 61 -18.29 28.36 10.11
C ALA A 61 -19.35 28.55 9.00
N SER A 62 -19.17 27.89 7.86
CA SER A 62 -20.09 27.89 6.72
C SER A 62 -21.40 27.15 7.03
N SER A 63 -21.35 26.05 7.79
CA SER A 63 -22.54 25.33 8.26
C SER A 63 -23.45 26.22 9.11
N GLY A 64 -22.89 27.05 10.00
CA GLY A 64 -23.68 28.02 10.77
C GLY A 64 -24.31 29.11 9.89
N GLN A 65 -23.64 29.49 8.79
CA GLN A 65 -24.18 30.43 7.81
C GLN A 65 -25.33 29.83 6.99
N ILE A 66 -25.23 28.56 6.61
CA ILE A 66 -26.28 27.79 5.92
C ILE A 66 -27.52 27.63 6.79
N ASP A 67 -27.36 27.35 8.08
CA ASP A 67 -28.46 27.20 9.05
C ASP A 67 -29.23 28.53 9.24
N LEU A 68 -28.51 29.65 9.22
CA LEU A 68 -29.11 30.99 9.26
C LEU A 68 -29.85 31.35 7.95
N LEU A 69 -29.33 30.87 6.82
CA LEU A 69 -29.94 31.03 5.50
C LEU A 69 -31.23 30.18 5.36
N GLU A 70 -31.27 29.01 6.00
CA GLU A 70 -32.45 28.16 6.08
C GLU A 70 -33.54 28.82 6.95
N ARG A 71 -33.19 29.36 8.12
CA ARG A 71 -34.12 30.15 8.95
C ARG A 71 -34.69 31.37 8.24
N LEU A 72 -33.90 32.06 7.42
CA LEU A 72 -34.37 33.19 6.61
C LEU A 72 -35.34 32.75 5.49
N LYS A 73 -35.19 31.53 4.95
CA LYS A 73 -36.16 30.97 3.98
C LYS A 73 -37.48 30.60 4.66
N GLU A 74 -37.45 30.06 5.86
CA GLU A 74 -38.65 29.71 6.63
C GLU A 74 -39.52 30.94 6.92
N LEU A 75 -38.91 32.06 7.32
CA LEU A 75 -39.63 33.33 7.53
C LEU A 75 -40.29 33.91 6.26
N ASN A 76 -39.78 33.54 5.07
CA ASN A 76 -40.31 33.99 3.78
C ASN A 76 -41.52 33.17 3.34
N LEU A 77 -41.67 31.92 3.81
CA LEU A 77 -42.81 31.06 3.54
C LEU A 77 -44.05 31.44 4.38
N ASP A 78 -43.85 32.00 5.58
CA ASP A 78 -44.95 32.41 6.48
C ASP A 78 -45.52 33.81 6.19
N SER A 79 -44.92 34.59 5.29
CA SER A 79 -45.34 35.97 4.98
C SER A 79 -46.32 36.10 3.80
N SER A 80 -46.90 35.01 3.28
CA SER A 80 -47.77 35.04 2.10
C SER A 80 -49.28 35.07 2.39
N ASN A 81 -49.71 35.65 3.52
CA ASN A 81 -51.12 35.94 3.79
C ASN A 81 -51.47 37.41 3.45
N PHE A 82 -51.47 37.77 2.17
CA PHE A 82 -52.14 38.98 1.67
C PHE A 82 -52.79 38.70 0.30
N PRO A 83 -54.09 38.98 0.11
CA PRO A 83 -54.79 38.57 -1.09
C PRO A 83 -54.60 39.58 -2.22
N GLY A 84 -54.24 39.05 -3.38
CA GLY A 84 -54.52 39.66 -4.68
C GLY A 84 -53.31 40.29 -5.35
N VAL A 85 -52.84 39.69 -6.45
CA VAL A 85 -52.91 40.26 -7.81
C VAL A 85 -52.73 39.11 -8.82
N LYS A 86 -53.54 39.16 -9.88
CA LYS A 86 -53.71 38.20 -10.98
C LYS A 86 -52.41 37.67 -11.61
N LEU A 87 -52.37 36.34 -11.78
CA LEU A 87 -51.48 35.63 -12.70
C LEU A 87 -51.69 36.09 -14.14
N ARG A 88 -50.61 36.48 -14.82
CA ARG A 88 -50.52 36.53 -16.28
C ARG A 88 -49.17 35.97 -16.72
N SER A 89 -49.13 34.70 -17.06
CA SER A 89 -47.98 34.08 -17.71
C SER A 89 -48.04 34.32 -19.22
N LYS A 90 -46.96 34.84 -19.82
CA LYS A 90 -46.81 35.04 -21.27
C LYS A 90 -45.48 34.46 -21.76
N MET A 91 -45.59 33.36 -22.50
CA MET A 91 -44.95 32.98 -23.78
C MET A 91 -43.53 33.48 -24.15
N SER A 92 -42.69 32.54 -24.57
CA SER A 92 -41.51 32.66 -25.45
C SER A 92 -40.92 31.24 -25.64
N LEU A 93 -40.59 30.64 -26.79
CA LEU A 93 -40.59 30.99 -28.21
C LEU A 93 -40.44 29.68 -29.05
N ARG A 94 -41.01 29.68 -30.27
CA ARG A 94 -40.72 28.89 -31.51
C ARG A 94 -41.10 27.40 -31.66
N SER A 95 -41.90 27.21 -32.72
CA SER A 95 -42.33 26.02 -33.44
C SER A 95 -41.43 25.76 -34.67
N TYR A 96 -41.26 24.49 -35.09
CA TYR A 96 -41.26 23.90 -36.45
C TYR A 96 -40.89 22.40 -36.27
N GLY A 97 -41.47 21.37 -36.89
CA GLY A 97 -42.55 21.24 -37.85
C GLY A 97 -43.12 19.81 -37.83
N SER A 98 -44.21 19.66 -38.56
CA SER A 98 -45.15 18.54 -38.70
C SER A 98 -44.59 17.32 -39.46
N ARG A 99 -45.03 16.09 -39.13
CA ARG A 99 -45.98 15.26 -39.93
C ARG A 99 -46.11 13.82 -39.39
N GLU A 100 -47.34 13.33 -39.46
CA GLU A 100 -47.89 12.05 -39.00
C GLU A 100 -47.48 10.83 -39.85
N GLY A 101 -47.65 9.60 -39.31
CA GLY A 101 -47.68 8.37 -40.10
C GLY A 101 -47.61 7.06 -39.28
N SER A 102 -48.73 6.35 -39.19
CA SER A 102 -48.98 5.11 -38.42
C SER A 102 -48.54 3.79 -39.09
N VAL A 103 -48.69 2.67 -38.33
CA VAL A 103 -48.82 1.22 -38.71
C VAL A 103 -47.57 0.53 -39.32
N SER A 104 -47.26 -0.77 -39.23
CA SER A 104 -47.66 -1.98 -38.48
C SER A 104 -46.76 -3.14 -39.00
N SER A 105 -46.34 -4.06 -38.12
CA SER A 105 -46.10 -5.52 -38.33
C SER A 105 -45.06 -6.12 -39.33
N ARG A 106 -44.45 -7.23 -38.84
CA ARG A 106 -43.99 -8.50 -39.50
C ARG A 106 -42.49 -8.68 -39.86
N SER A 107 -41.87 -9.62 -39.13
CA SER A 107 -41.05 -10.79 -39.51
C SER A 107 -40.21 -10.81 -40.81
N GLY A 108 -38.97 -11.32 -40.70
CA GLY A 108 -38.24 -11.96 -41.81
C GLY A 108 -36.72 -11.95 -41.64
N GLU A 109 -36.10 -13.14 -41.70
CA GLU A 109 -34.67 -13.43 -41.55
C GLU A 109 -33.75 -12.80 -42.61
N CYS A 110 -32.45 -12.66 -42.28
CA CYS A 110 -31.30 -13.30 -42.97
C CYS A 110 -30.00 -12.48 -42.79
N SER A 111 -28.92 -13.16 -42.43
CA SER A 111 -27.51 -12.70 -42.43
C SER A 111 -26.88 -13.15 -43.77
N PRO A 112 -25.89 -12.47 -44.41
CA PRO A 112 -24.55 -12.31 -43.85
C PRO A 112 -23.82 -10.96 -44.12
N VAL A 113 -22.77 -10.76 -43.31
CA VAL A 113 -21.67 -9.75 -43.25
C VAL A 113 -20.87 -9.53 -44.56
N PRO A 114 -19.87 -8.62 -44.66
CA PRO A 114 -19.44 -7.49 -43.79
C PRO A 114 -19.03 -6.19 -44.55
N MET A 115 -19.00 -5.03 -43.87
CA MET A 115 -17.90 -4.04 -43.90
C MET A 115 -18.31 -2.70 -43.26
N GLY A 116 -17.50 -2.26 -42.30
CA GLY A 116 -17.30 -0.84 -41.99
C GLY A 116 -18.38 -0.16 -41.14
N SER A 117 -18.30 -0.32 -39.82
CA SER A 117 -18.71 0.77 -38.92
C SER A 117 -17.93 0.71 -37.60
N PHE A 118 -17.27 1.83 -37.30
CA PHE A 118 -16.70 2.13 -36.01
C PHE A 118 -17.81 2.16 -34.95
N PRO A 119 -17.71 1.42 -33.83
CA PRO A 119 -18.51 1.75 -32.67
C PRO A 119 -17.77 2.83 -31.89
N ARG A 120 -18.27 4.06 -31.92
CA ARG A 120 -17.98 5.01 -30.84
C ARG A 120 -18.48 4.36 -29.55
N ARG A 121 -17.52 3.89 -28.75
CA ARG A 121 -17.75 3.33 -27.43
C ARG A 121 -18.40 4.43 -26.59
N GLY A 122 -19.71 4.29 -26.32
CA GLY A 122 -20.40 5.10 -25.33
C GLY A 122 -19.81 4.79 -23.96
N PHE A 123 -18.96 5.70 -23.48
CA PHE A 123 -18.39 5.65 -22.14
C PHE A 123 -19.41 6.23 -21.16
N VAL A 124 -20.40 5.42 -20.80
CA VAL A 124 -21.35 5.71 -19.72
C VAL A 124 -21.63 4.40 -19.01
N ASN A 125 -20.60 3.89 -18.33
CA ASN A 125 -20.73 3.04 -17.13
C ASN A 125 -19.40 2.67 -16.44
N GLY A 126 -18.22 3.02 -16.96
CA GLY A 126 -16.93 2.60 -16.37
C GLY A 126 -16.58 3.16 -14.97
N SER A 127 -17.36 4.09 -14.43
CA SER A 127 -17.06 4.71 -13.12
C SER A 127 -17.39 3.79 -11.94
N ARG A 128 -18.41 2.94 -12.07
CA ARG A 128 -18.84 2.05 -10.98
C ARG A 128 -17.95 0.81 -10.85
N GLU A 129 -17.47 0.27 -11.97
CA GLU A 129 -16.49 -0.83 -11.96
C GLU A 129 -15.07 -0.35 -11.57
N SER A 130 -14.66 0.85 -12.01
CA SER A 130 -13.34 1.41 -11.65
C SER A 130 -13.21 1.70 -10.15
N THR A 131 -14.30 2.10 -9.49
CA THR A 131 -14.31 2.32 -8.03
C THR A 131 -14.19 0.99 -7.27
N GLY A 132 -14.84 -0.07 -7.75
CA GLY A 132 -14.74 -1.41 -7.16
C GLY A 132 -13.36 -2.04 -7.34
N TYR A 133 -12.73 -1.87 -8.50
CA TYR A 133 -11.38 -2.37 -8.77
C TYR A 133 -10.32 -1.74 -7.85
N LEU A 134 -10.42 -0.43 -7.59
CA LEU A 134 -9.50 0.25 -6.67
C LEU A 134 -9.64 -0.26 -5.22
N GLU A 135 -10.87 -0.58 -4.80
CA GLU A 135 -11.15 -1.19 -3.49
C GLU A 135 -10.59 -2.62 -3.40
N GLU A 136 -10.67 -3.39 -4.49
CA GLU A 136 -10.04 -4.73 -4.58
C GLU A 136 -8.53 -4.66 -4.43
N LEU A 137 -7.86 -3.72 -5.12
CA LEU A 137 -6.41 -3.51 -4.99
C LEU A 137 -6.01 -3.08 -3.57
N GLU A 138 -6.84 -2.31 -2.88
CA GLU A 138 -6.61 -1.93 -1.48
C GLU A 138 -6.75 -3.12 -0.52
N LYS A 139 -7.71 -4.02 -0.79
CA LYS A 139 -7.84 -5.29 -0.05
C LYS A 139 -6.63 -6.18 -0.28
N GLU A 140 -6.17 -6.33 -1.53
CA GLU A 140 -4.96 -7.09 -1.84
C GLU A 140 -3.74 -6.51 -1.13
N ARG A 141 -3.54 -5.19 -1.17
CA ARG A 141 -2.45 -4.52 -0.45
C ARG A 141 -2.50 -4.79 1.04
N SER A 142 -3.69 -4.74 1.64
CA SER A 142 -3.90 -4.98 3.06
C SER A 142 -3.62 -6.44 3.45
N LEU A 143 -4.02 -7.40 2.61
CA LEU A 143 -3.73 -8.82 2.81
C LEU A 143 -2.23 -9.09 2.76
N LEU A 144 -1.52 -8.56 1.76
CA LEU A 144 -0.07 -8.76 1.65
C LEU A 144 0.72 -8.17 2.82
N LEU A 145 0.31 -7.00 3.32
CA LEU A 145 0.88 -6.43 4.53
C LEU A 145 0.61 -7.30 5.77
N ALA A 146 -0.59 -7.87 5.87
CA ALA A 146 -0.93 -8.77 6.98
C ALA A 146 -0.16 -10.09 6.92
N ASP A 147 0.05 -10.65 5.73
CA ASP A 147 0.83 -11.86 5.52
C ASP A 147 2.32 -11.63 5.86
N LEU A 148 2.89 -10.48 5.44
CA LEU A 148 4.24 -10.08 5.83
C LEU A 148 4.40 -9.91 7.34
N ASP A 149 3.48 -9.20 8.00
CA ASP A 149 3.51 -9.00 9.46
C ASP A 149 3.37 -10.32 10.22
N LYS A 150 2.53 -11.24 9.73
CA LYS A 150 2.39 -12.58 10.30
C LYS A 150 3.68 -13.38 10.17
N GLU A 151 4.29 -13.41 8.99
CA GLU A 151 5.55 -14.13 8.76
C GLU A 151 6.68 -13.57 9.63
N GLU A 152 6.77 -12.24 9.78
CA GLU A 152 7.81 -11.63 10.62
C GLU A 152 7.62 -11.96 12.11
N LYS A 153 6.37 -11.96 12.61
CA LYS A 153 6.07 -12.41 13.98
C LYS A 153 6.43 -13.87 14.21
N GLU A 154 6.24 -14.72 13.20
CA GLU A 154 6.60 -16.14 13.27
C GLU A 154 8.13 -16.32 13.30
N LYS A 155 8.88 -15.54 12.49
CA LYS A 155 10.35 -15.50 12.56
C LYS A 155 10.83 -15.06 13.93
N ASP A 156 10.28 -13.96 14.46
CA ASP A 156 10.61 -13.46 15.80
C ASP A 156 10.37 -14.51 16.87
N TRP A 157 9.29 -15.28 16.76
CA TRP A 157 8.99 -16.38 17.67
C TRP A 157 10.07 -17.47 17.63
N TYR A 158 10.48 -17.92 16.44
CA TYR A 158 11.57 -18.91 16.29
C TYR A 158 12.90 -18.36 16.81
N TYR A 159 13.25 -17.11 16.48
CA TYR A 159 14.49 -16.49 16.95
C TYR A 159 14.51 -16.31 18.47
N ALA A 160 13.37 -15.97 19.09
CA ALA A 160 13.27 -15.87 20.53
C ALA A 160 13.55 -17.23 21.20
N GLN A 161 13.03 -18.33 20.64
CA GLN A 161 13.32 -19.67 21.15
C GLN A 161 14.80 -20.03 21.02
N LEU A 162 15.39 -19.80 19.84
CA LEU A 162 16.81 -20.05 19.59
C LEU A 162 17.70 -19.21 20.52
N GLN A 163 17.38 -17.94 20.72
CA GLN A 163 18.11 -17.06 21.63
C GLN A 163 18.04 -17.56 23.07
N ASN A 164 16.90 -18.11 23.49
CA ASN A 164 16.73 -18.69 24.82
C ASN A 164 17.63 -19.92 25.01
N LEU A 165 17.72 -20.79 24.01
CA LEU A 165 18.64 -21.92 24.03
C LEU A 165 20.11 -21.48 24.07
N THR A 166 20.49 -20.48 23.27
CA THR A 166 21.84 -19.89 23.32
C THR A 166 22.16 -19.37 24.72
N LYS A 167 21.26 -18.58 25.32
CA LYS A 167 21.43 -18.07 26.70
C LYS A 167 21.60 -19.22 27.71
N ARG A 168 20.85 -20.30 27.56
CA ARG A 168 20.97 -21.50 28.42
C ARG A 168 22.32 -22.19 28.23
N ILE A 169 22.81 -22.33 27.00
CA ILE A 169 24.13 -22.90 26.71
C ILE A 169 25.24 -22.03 27.31
N ASP A 170 25.16 -20.71 27.15
CA ASP A 170 26.16 -19.76 27.66
C ASP A 170 26.17 -19.71 29.19
N SER A 171 25.04 -20.02 29.83
CA SER A 171 24.93 -20.11 31.30
C SER A 171 25.44 -21.43 31.90
N LEU A 172 25.84 -22.40 31.07
CA LEU A 172 26.35 -23.67 31.58
C LEU A 172 27.66 -23.48 32.36
N PRO A 173 27.92 -24.31 33.39
CA PRO A 173 29.15 -24.21 34.18
C PRO A 173 30.41 -24.27 33.32
N LEU A 174 31.21 -23.21 33.35
CA LEU A 174 32.53 -23.16 32.75
C LEU A 174 33.56 -23.62 33.79
N THR A 175 33.62 -24.93 34.01
CA THR A 175 34.60 -25.54 34.93
C THR A 175 35.89 -25.85 34.16
N GLU A 176 37.06 -25.62 34.77
CA GLU A 176 38.35 -25.97 34.15
C GLU A 176 38.50 -27.47 33.88
N ASN A 177 37.81 -28.32 34.67
CA ASN A 177 37.76 -29.76 34.48
C ASN A 177 36.54 -30.17 33.63
N PHE A 178 36.71 -31.17 32.76
CA PHE A 178 35.60 -31.71 31.97
C PHE A 178 34.50 -32.29 32.88
N SER A 179 33.24 -31.90 32.63
CA SER A 179 32.05 -32.43 33.29
C SER A 179 31.14 -33.09 32.26
N LEU A 180 30.99 -34.42 32.34
CA LEU A 180 30.12 -35.19 31.44
C LEU A 180 28.67 -34.71 31.49
N GLN A 181 28.17 -34.36 32.68
CA GLN A 181 26.81 -33.85 32.85
C GLN A 181 26.61 -32.53 32.10
N THR A 182 27.59 -31.63 32.17
CA THR A 182 27.54 -30.33 31.47
C THR A 182 27.61 -30.53 29.96
N ASP A 183 28.48 -31.44 29.48
CA ASP A 183 28.60 -31.75 28.05
C ASP A 183 27.31 -32.36 27.49
N MET A 184 26.71 -33.32 28.20
CA MET A 184 25.43 -33.92 27.81
C MET A 184 24.30 -32.88 27.75
N THR A 185 24.25 -31.97 28.73
CA THR A 185 23.27 -30.89 28.75
C THR A 185 23.48 -29.94 27.57
N ARG A 186 24.73 -29.57 27.26
CA ARG A 186 25.05 -28.74 26.10
C ARG A 186 24.57 -29.38 24.80
N ARG A 187 24.92 -30.65 24.56
CA ARG A 187 24.51 -31.37 23.33
C ARG A 187 23.01 -31.51 23.18
N GLN A 188 22.29 -31.67 24.29
CA GLN A 188 20.84 -31.70 24.28
C GLN A 188 20.25 -30.35 23.84
N LEU A 189 20.73 -29.24 24.39
CA LEU A 189 20.29 -27.89 23.99
C LEU A 189 20.63 -27.60 22.52
N GLU A 190 21.80 -28.03 22.05
CA GLU A 190 22.19 -27.91 20.63
C GLU A 190 21.32 -28.76 19.70
N TYR A 191 20.88 -29.93 20.17
CA TYR A 191 19.93 -30.76 19.44
C TYR A 191 18.58 -30.06 19.34
N GLU A 192 18.04 -29.53 20.43
CA GLU A 192 16.81 -28.74 20.44
C GLU A 192 16.90 -27.54 19.49
N ALA A 193 18.02 -26.81 19.50
CA ALA A 193 18.24 -25.67 18.60
C ALA A 193 18.29 -26.09 17.13
N ARG A 194 18.84 -27.28 16.82
CA ARG A 194 18.80 -27.85 15.46
C ARG A 194 17.39 -28.20 15.05
N GLN A 195 16.59 -28.80 15.93
CA GLN A 195 15.19 -29.13 15.63
C GLN A 195 14.35 -27.89 15.38
N ILE A 196 14.56 -26.81 16.14
CA ILE A 196 13.88 -25.54 15.90
C ILE A 196 14.27 -24.96 14.54
N ARG A 197 15.55 -25.01 14.16
CA ARG A 197 16.00 -24.56 12.83
C ARG A 197 15.36 -25.36 11.70
N VAL A 198 15.27 -26.68 11.83
CA VAL A 198 14.60 -27.54 10.84
C VAL A 198 13.11 -27.21 10.75
N ALA A 199 12.41 -27.09 11.89
CA ALA A 199 11.01 -26.73 11.92
C ALA A 199 10.75 -25.34 11.31
N MET A 200 11.61 -24.37 11.59
CA MET A 200 11.55 -23.03 11.00
C MET A 200 11.70 -23.10 9.48
N GLU A 201 12.67 -23.88 8.96
CA GLU A 201 12.88 -24.05 7.52
C GLU A 201 11.72 -24.79 6.85
N GLU A 202 11.09 -25.76 7.52
CA GLU A 202 9.90 -26.45 7.02
C GLU A 202 8.66 -25.55 6.94
N GLN A 203 8.49 -24.63 7.90
CA GLN A 203 7.33 -23.72 7.92
C GLN A 203 7.52 -22.49 7.04
N LEU A 204 8.71 -21.88 7.09
CA LEU A 204 8.97 -20.58 6.46
C LEU A 204 9.81 -20.68 5.19
N GLY A 205 10.40 -21.84 4.90
CA GLY A 205 11.35 -22.03 3.79
C GLY A 205 12.79 -21.70 4.19
N THR A 206 13.69 -21.83 3.23
CA THR A 206 15.11 -21.48 3.46
C THR A 206 15.27 -19.97 3.69
N CYS A 207 16.44 -19.56 4.20
CA CYS A 207 16.76 -18.13 4.35
C CYS A 207 16.62 -17.37 3.02
N GLN A 208 17.05 -17.99 1.91
CA GLN A 208 16.93 -17.41 0.58
C GLN A 208 15.47 -17.30 0.12
N ASP A 209 14.64 -18.30 0.42
CA ASP A 209 13.21 -18.29 0.05
C ASP A 209 12.45 -17.18 0.80
N MET A 210 12.73 -17.02 2.11
CA MET A 210 12.13 -15.94 2.91
C MET A 210 12.54 -14.56 2.38
N GLU A 211 13.82 -14.35 2.10
CA GLU A 211 14.32 -13.09 1.54
C GLU A 211 13.68 -12.77 0.18
N LYS A 212 13.59 -13.76 -0.71
CA LYS A 212 12.97 -13.60 -2.02
C LYS A 212 11.47 -13.29 -1.90
N ARG A 213 10.75 -14.01 -1.04
CA ARG A 213 9.32 -13.79 -0.81
C ARG A 213 9.04 -12.41 -0.23
N ALA A 214 9.85 -11.97 0.73
CA ALA A 214 9.75 -10.62 1.29
C ALA A 214 10.03 -9.55 0.23
N GLN A 215 11.01 -9.75 -0.66
CA GLN A 215 11.26 -8.84 -1.79
C GLN A 215 10.06 -8.78 -2.73
N GLU A 216 9.52 -9.93 -3.15
CA GLU A 216 8.34 -10.02 -4.03
C GLU A 216 7.12 -9.31 -3.42
N TYR A 217 6.85 -9.51 -2.13
CA TYR A 217 5.76 -8.81 -1.44
C TYR A 217 5.98 -7.30 -1.40
N ASN A 218 7.19 -6.83 -1.09
CA ASN A 218 7.50 -5.41 -1.07
C ASN A 218 7.38 -4.77 -2.46
N GLU A 219 7.84 -5.46 -3.52
CA GLU A 219 7.67 -5.00 -4.90
C GLU A 219 6.19 -4.91 -5.28
N PHE A 220 5.39 -5.92 -4.94
CA PHE A 220 3.96 -5.90 -5.25
C PHE A 220 3.21 -4.82 -4.47
N ILE A 221 3.52 -4.63 -3.19
CA ILE A 221 2.95 -3.55 -2.37
C ILE A 221 3.33 -2.18 -2.95
N ALA A 222 4.57 -2.01 -3.42
CA ALA A 222 5.00 -0.77 -4.09
C ALA A 222 4.23 -0.54 -5.40
N LEU A 223 4.05 -1.57 -6.23
CA LEU A 223 3.26 -1.51 -7.47
C LEU A 223 1.81 -1.14 -7.19
N LEU A 224 1.14 -1.79 -6.23
CA LEU A 224 -0.23 -1.47 -5.83
C LEU A 224 -0.36 -0.02 -5.34
N THR A 225 0.65 0.46 -4.59
CA THR A 225 0.68 1.84 -4.11
C THR A 225 0.84 2.84 -5.26
N LEU A 226 1.71 2.55 -6.24
CA LEU A 226 1.89 3.38 -7.45
C LEU A 226 0.63 3.41 -8.32
N ILE A 227 -0.02 2.27 -8.52
CA ILE A 227 -1.29 2.18 -9.26
C ILE A 227 -2.32 3.09 -8.60
N LYS A 228 -2.48 3.04 -7.27
CA LYS A 228 -3.41 3.89 -6.53
C LYS A 228 -3.08 5.39 -6.61
N LEU A 229 -1.81 5.77 -6.79
CA LEU A 229 -1.43 7.18 -7.01
C LEU A 229 -1.71 7.68 -8.42
N CYS A 230 -1.84 6.78 -9.40
CA CYS A 230 -2.07 7.12 -10.80
C CYS A 230 -3.55 7.16 -11.19
N TYR A 231 -4.45 6.67 -10.32
CA TYR A 231 -5.90 6.69 -10.47
C TYR A 231 -6.54 7.68 -9.49
#